data_AF-A0A6C7EHF8-F1
#
_entry.id   AF-A0A6C7EHF8-F1
#
_cell.length_a   1.000
_cell.length_b   1.000
_cell.length_c   1.000
_cell.angle_alpha   90.00
_cell.angle_beta   90.00
_cell.angle_gamma   90.00
#
_symmetry.space_group_name_H-M   'P 1'
#
loop_
_entity.id
_entity.type
_entity.pdbx_description
1 polymer ?
#
loop_
_entity_poly.entity_id
_entity_poly.type
_entity_poly.pdbx_seq_one_letter_code
_entity_poly.pdbx_strand_id
1 'polypeptide(L)'
;METHDQIDPTHTTSDHAHQVRAFQVHAGVFVATMVLIFAVNLATNLAAGIAGQWSAWWSAWALIGWSLGLAVHGLVVFLANPRTGRESTRTS
;
A
#
# COMPACT_ATOMS: atom_id res chain seq x y z
N MET A 1 -28.30 35.83 -25.40
CA MET A 1 -29.09 34.81 -24.69
C MET A 1 -28.19 33.62 -24.54
N GLU A 2 -27.82 33.34 -23.31
CA GLU A 2 -26.56 32.70 -22.91
C GLU A 2 -26.43 31.29 -23.49
N THR A 3 -25.34 31.07 -24.21
CA THR A 3 -24.79 29.74 -24.51
C THR A 3 -24.58 29.04 -23.19
N HIS A 4 -25.46 28.09 -22.89
CA HIS A 4 -25.33 27.19 -21.76
C HIS A 4 -23.91 26.65 -21.73
N ASP A 5 -23.26 26.96 -20.61
CA ASP A 5 -22.00 26.44 -20.17
C ASP A 5 -21.97 24.93 -20.41
N GLN A 6 -21.28 24.54 -21.48
CA GLN A 6 -20.99 23.15 -21.77
C GLN A 6 -19.96 22.74 -20.71
N ILE A 7 -20.46 22.35 -19.54
CA ILE A 7 -19.69 21.62 -18.55
C ILE A 7 -19.28 20.34 -19.24
N ASP A 8 -18.09 20.37 -19.83
CA ASP A 8 -17.41 19.23 -20.41
C ASP A 8 -17.14 18.22 -19.28
N PRO A 9 -17.85 17.08 -19.22
CA PRO A 9 -17.65 16.11 -18.15
C PRO A 9 -16.37 15.28 -18.36
N THR A 10 -15.56 15.57 -19.39
CA THR A 10 -14.44 14.69 -19.77
C THR A 10 -13.24 14.71 -18.82
N HIS A 11 -13.23 15.54 -17.79
CA HIS A 11 -12.15 15.59 -16.80
C HIS A 11 -12.39 14.72 -15.55
N THR A 12 -12.92 13.49 -15.67
CA THR A 12 -13.04 12.57 -14.52
C THR A 12 -12.58 11.13 -14.78
N THR A 13 -11.87 10.87 -15.89
CA THR A 13 -11.50 9.49 -16.28
C THR A 13 -10.02 9.14 -16.05
N SER A 14 -9.31 9.86 -15.18
CA SER A 14 -7.90 9.57 -14.82
C SER A 14 -7.65 9.16 -13.36
N ASP A 15 -8.64 9.28 -12.47
CA ASP A 15 -8.37 9.15 -11.03
C ASP A 15 -8.12 7.71 -10.56
N HIS A 16 -8.77 6.71 -11.16
CA HIS A 16 -8.65 5.33 -10.68
C HIS A 16 -7.25 4.73 -10.91
N ALA A 17 -6.65 4.96 -12.08
CA ALA A 17 -5.30 4.47 -12.36
C ALA A 17 -4.26 5.18 -11.46
N HIS A 18 -4.50 6.45 -11.14
CA HIS A 18 -3.64 7.21 -10.24
C HIS A 18 -3.73 6.70 -8.79
N GLN A 19 -4.93 6.38 -8.29
CA GLN A 19 -5.12 5.83 -6.94
C GLN A 19 -4.42 4.47 -6.74
N VAL A 20 -4.53 3.56 -7.70
CA VAL A 20 -3.85 2.25 -7.63
C VAL A 20 -2.33 2.43 -7.68
N ARG A 21 -1.84 3.35 -8.52
CA ARG A 21 -0.40 3.62 -8.64
C ARG A 21 0.16 4.28 -7.38
N ALA A 22 -0.59 5.18 -6.76
CA ALA A 22 -0.24 5.77 -5.48
C ALA A 22 -0.16 4.71 -4.36
N PHE A 23 -1.11 3.78 -4.33
CA PHE A 23 -1.07 2.64 -3.40
C PHE A 23 0.14 1.73 -3.64
N GLN A 24 0.49 1.43 -4.89
CA GLN A 24 1.67 0.63 -5.23
C GLN A 24 2.97 1.30 -4.80
N VAL A 25 3.11 2.62 -5.04
CA VAL A 25 4.27 3.38 -4.56
C VAL A 25 4.33 3.38 -3.04
N HIS A 26 3.19 3.55 -2.36
CA HIS A 26 3.12 3.53 -0.91
C HIS A 26 3.52 2.16 -0.33
N ALA A 27 2.99 1.07 -0.88
CA ALA A 27 3.36 -0.29 -0.51
C ALA A 27 4.85 -0.57 -0.81
N GLY A 28 5.38 -0.06 -1.93
CA GLY A 28 6.80 -0.19 -2.28
C GLY A 28 7.73 0.51 -1.28
N VAL A 29 7.42 1.77 -0.94
CA VAL A 29 8.18 2.53 0.07
C VAL A 29 8.08 1.83 1.42
N PHE A 30 6.90 1.33 1.80
CA PHE A 30 6.70 0.57 3.02
C PHE A 30 7.64 -0.65 3.11
N VAL A 31 7.67 -1.48 2.06
CA VAL A 31 8.55 -2.66 2.03
C VAL A 31 10.02 -2.24 2.13
N ALA A 32 10.44 -1.22 1.37
CA ALA A 32 11.80 -0.72 1.41
C ALA A 32 12.19 -0.21 2.81
N THR A 33 11.34 0.59 3.45
CA THR A 33 11.55 1.11 4.81
C THR A 33 11.61 -0.03 5.83
N MET A 34 10.73 -1.02 5.74
CA MET A 34 10.71 -2.16 6.66
C MET A 34 11.97 -3.03 6.54
N VAL A 35 12.43 -3.29 5.31
CA VAL A 35 13.70 -4.01 5.07
C VAL A 35 14.87 -3.23 5.67
N LEU A 36 14.88 -1.90 5.50
CA LEU A 36 15.94 -1.04 6.01
C LEU A 36 15.96 -0.98 7.54
N ILE A 37 14.80 -0.85 8.18
CA ILE A 37 14.66 -0.91 9.65
C ILE A 37 15.12 -2.27 10.18
N PHE A 38 14.72 -3.37 9.53
CA PHE A 38 15.14 -4.70 9.93
C PHE A 38 16.65 -4.90 9.80
N ALA A 39 17.24 -4.46 8.68
CA ALA A 39 18.68 -4.54 8.45
C ALA A 39 19.49 -3.71 9.46
N VAL A 40 19.05 -2.48 9.75
CA VAL A 40 19.68 -1.63 10.76
C VAL A 40 19.58 -2.27 12.14
N ASN A 41 18.39 -2.73 12.54
CA ASN A 41 18.21 -3.36 13.85
C ASN A 41 19.07 -4.63 13.99
N LEU A 42 19.15 -5.45 12.95
CA LEU A 42 20.00 -6.64 12.92
C LEU A 42 21.49 -6.26 13.05
N ALA A 43 21.95 -5.28 12.27
CA ALA A 43 23.34 -4.81 12.32
C ALA A 43 23.70 -4.22 13.69
N THR A 44 22.82 -3.42 14.28
CA THR A 44 22.98 -2.86 15.64
C THR A 44 23.04 -3.97 16.69
N ASN A 45 22.16 -4.96 16.62
CA ASN A 45 22.12 -6.06 17.59
C ASN A 45 23.32 -7.01 17.48
N LEU A 46 23.80 -7.25 16.26
CA LEU A 46 25.05 -8.00 16.01
C LEU A 46 26.26 -7.23 16.55
N ALA A 47 26.36 -5.93 16.26
CA ALA A 47 27.46 -5.09 16.74
C ALA A 47 27.48 -4.97 18.28
N ALA A 48 26.30 -4.93 18.91
CA ALA A 48 26.16 -4.88 20.36
C ALA A 48 26.27 -6.27 21.04
N GLY A 49 26.34 -7.37 20.29
CA GLY A 49 26.41 -8.73 20.83
C GLY A 49 25.13 -9.21 21.54
N ILE A 50 24.02 -8.49 21.38
CA ILE A 50 22.73 -8.77 22.05
C ILE A 50 21.70 -9.43 21.12
N ALA A 51 22.12 -9.92 19.94
CA ALA A 51 21.23 -10.57 18.97
C ALA A 51 20.46 -11.79 19.55
N GLY A 52 20.95 -12.40 20.64
CA GLY A 52 20.23 -13.47 21.35
C GLY A 52 19.13 -12.99 22.30
N GLN A 53 19.00 -11.69 22.58
CA GLN A 53 18.00 -11.17 23.51
C GLN A 53 16.69 -10.84 22.79
N TRP A 54 15.58 -11.36 23.32
CA TRP A 54 14.26 -11.16 22.72
C TRP A 54 13.84 -9.68 22.66
N SER A 55 14.28 -8.83 23.59
CA SER A 55 13.98 -7.39 23.55
C SER A 55 14.68 -6.66 22.40
N ALA A 56 15.79 -7.21 21.90
CA ALA A 56 16.55 -6.64 20.79
C ALA A 56 15.76 -6.72 19.47
N TRP A 57 14.80 -7.63 19.37
CA TRP A 57 13.96 -7.87 18.18
C TRP A 57 12.71 -6.99 18.13
N TRP A 58 12.73 -5.80 18.74
CA TRP A 58 11.61 -4.85 18.69
C TRP A 58 11.20 -4.49 17.25
N SER A 59 12.13 -4.51 16.29
CA SER A 59 11.84 -4.32 14.87
C SER A 59 10.94 -5.40 14.29
N ALA A 60 10.94 -6.62 14.85
CA ALA A 60 10.04 -7.68 14.43
C ALA A 60 8.59 -7.38 14.85
N TRP A 61 8.40 -6.81 16.05
CA TRP A 61 7.08 -6.34 16.49
C TRP A 61 6.59 -5.18 15.64
N ALA A 62 7.49 -4.25 15.28
CA ALA A 62 7.18 -3.20 14.33
C ALA A 62 6.75 -3.81 12.98
N LEU A 63 7.56 -4.70 12.38
CA LEU A 63 7.22 -5.40 11.14
C LEU A 63 5.83 -6.03 11.19
N ILE A 64 5.51 -6.80 12.23
CA ILE A 64 4.21 -7.47 12.36
C ILE A 64 3.07 -6.45 12.45
N GLY A 65 3.19 -5.44 13.32
CA GLY A 65 2.14 -4.44 13.52
C GLY A 65 1.90 -3.58 12.27
N TRP A 66 2.99 -3.15 11.63
CA TRP A 66 2.94 -2.34 10.43
C TRP A 66 2.46 -3.15 9.21
N SER A 67 2.88 -4.41 9.06
CA SER A 67 2.39 -5.30 7.98
C SER A 67 0.89 -5.59 8.11
N LEU A 68 0.38 -5.71 9.33
CA LEU A 68 -1.07 -5.86 9.56
C LEU A 68 -1.82 -4.60 9.11
N GLY A 69 -1.30 -3.41 9.41
CA GLY A 69 -1.84 -2.14 8.92
C GLY A 69 -1.88 -2.07 7.39
N LEU A 70 -0.79 -2.46 6.72
CA LEU A 70 -0.73 -2.53 5.26
C LEU A 70 -1.73 -3.54 4.67
N ALA A 71 -1.88 -4.71 5.30
CA ALA A 71 -2.83 -5.73 4.86
C ALA A 71 -4.28 -5.22 4.92
N VAL A 72 -4.66 -4.55 6.01
CA VAL A 72 -5.97 -3.91 6.13
C VAL A 72 -6.13 -2.80 5.10
N HIS A 73 -5.10 -1.98 4.88
CA HIS A 73 -5.14 -0.89 3.91
C HIS A 73 -5.31 -1.40 2.47
N GLY A 74 -4.55 -2.42 2.09
CA GLY A 74 -4.67 -3.08 0.80
C GLY A 74 -6.02 -3.77 0.62
N LEU A 75 -6.56 -4.37 1.69
CA LEU A 75 -7.90 -4.97 1.67
C LEU A 75 -8.98 -3.91 1.44
N VAL A 76 -8.92 -2.76 2.12
CA VAL A 76 -9.85 -1.65 1.92
C VAL A 76 -9.77 -1.11 0.49
N VAL A 77 -8.56 -0.91 -0.05
CA VAL A 77 -8.37 -0.45 -1.43
C VAL A 77 -8.88 -1.49 -2.45
N PHE A 78 -8.69 -2.78 -2.17
CA PHE A 78 -9.19 -3.87 -3.02
C PHE A 78 -10.72 -3.98 -2.98
N LEU A 79 -11.34 -3.91 -1.79
CA LEU A 79 -12.80 -3.89 -1.66
C LEU A 79 -13.43 -2.62 -2.25
N ALA A 80 -12.73 -1.49 -2.20
CA ALA A 80 -13.14 -0.25 -2.83
C ALA A 80 -13.02 -0.27 -4.37
N ASN A 81 -12.41 -1.30 -4.97
CA ASN A 81 -12.27 -1.44 -6.42
C ASN A 81 -13.43 -2.29 -7.00
N PRO A 82 -14.40 -1.72 -7.74
CA PRO A 82 -15.60 -2.45 -8.19
C PRO A 82 -15.39 -3.38 -9.41
N ARG A 83 -14.18 -3.90 -9.64
CA ARG A 83 -13.82 -4.60 -10.90
C ARG A 83 -13.89 -6.13 -10.86
N THR A 84 -14.14 -6.76 -9.72
CA THR A 84 -14.29 -8.22 -9.63
C THR A 84 -15.64 -8.75 -10.15
N GLY A 85 -16.51 -7.89 -10.72
CA GLY A 85 -17.86 -8.27 -11.17
C GLY A 85 -18.14 -8.30 -12.68
N ARG A 86 -17.16 -8.13 -13.58
CA ARG A 86 -17.42 -8.05 -15.04
C ARG A 86 -16.67 -9.07 -15.90
N GLU A 87 -16.54 -10.30 -15.44
CA GLU A 87 -16.04 -11.41 -16.29
C GLU A 87 -17.14 -12.37 -16.77
N SER A 88 -18.42 -12.16 -16.46
CA SER A 88 -19.47 -13.16 -16.76
C SER A 88 -20.33 -12.92 -18.02
N THR A 89 -20.22 -11.80 -18.76
CA THR A 89 -21.30 -11.46 -19.72
C THR A 89 -20.82 -10.81 -21.03
N ARG A 90 -19.92 -11.47 -21.77
CA ARG A 90 -19.81 -11.23 -23.23
C ARG A 90 -19.27 -12.44 -23.99
N THR A 91 -19.95 -13.57 -23.85
CA THR A 91 -19.94 -14.65 -24.84
C THR A 91 -21.35 -15.19 -24.93
N SER A 92 -22.19 -14.52 -25.72
CA SER A 92 -23.33 -15.15 -26.38
C SER A 92 -23.78 -14.31 -27.56
#